data_AF-A0A8T0GMT6-F1
#
_entry.id   AF-A0A8T0GMT6-F1
#
_cell.length_a   1.000
_cell.length_b   1.000
_cell.length_c   1.000
_cell.angle_alpha   90.00
_cell.angle_beta   90.00
_cell.angle_gamma   90.00
#
_symmetry.space_group_name_H-M   'P 1'
#
loop_
_entity.id
_entity.type
_entity.pdbx_description
1 polymer ?
#
loop_
_entity_poly.entity_id
_entity_poly.type
_entity_poly.pdbx_seq_one_letter_code
_entity_poly.pdbx_strand_id
1 'polypeptide(L)'
;MAAAMSSVSCISGAKLFSAAAAPQATRRSGVQRISATAPKQTQPEVTAPNPDVVPPNVLEYAKQMPGVTAPFPNIFDPADLLARAASSPRPIKELNRWRESELTHGRVAMLASLGFIVQEQLQDYSLFYNFDGQITGPAIYHFQQVEARGAVFWEPLLFVIALCEAYRVGLGWATPRSEDFMTLRDDYEPGNLGFDPLGLLPSDPKERKDMQSKELNNGRLAMIAIAAFVAQELVSGEEIFVHLFKRLGL
;
A
#
# COMPACT_ATOMS: atom_id res chain seq x y z
N MET A 1 54.58 1.66 -34.68
CA MET A 1 53.52 0.75 -34.21
C MET A 1 52.19 1.29 -34.74
N ALA A 2 51.79 0.99 -35.98
CA ALA A 2 51.08 -0.23 -36.42
C ALA A 2 49.81 -0.44 -35.57
N ALA A 3 48.62 0.02 -35.98
CA ALA A 3 47.77 -0.38 -37.11
C ALA A 3 47.16 -1.80 -36.96
N ALA A 4 45.85 -1.84 -37.19
CA ALA A 4 44.90 -2.93 -37.04
C ALA A 4 45.17 -4.18 -37.91
N MET A 5 44.46 -5.28 -37.57
CA MET A 5 44.06 -6.49 -38.33
C MET A 5 44.04 -7.67 -37.33
N SER A 6 43.08 -8.59 -37.24
CA SER A 6 42.18 -9.28 -38.19
C SER A 6 41.11 -9.99 -37.29
N SER A 7 39.84 -10.15 -37.63
CA SER A 7 39.38 -11.20 -38.54
C SER A 7 37.91 -11.04 -38.93
N VAL A 8 37.65 -11.35 -40.19
CA VAL A 8 36.38 -11.32 -40.93
C VAL A 8 35.89 -12.76 -41.12
N SER A 9 34.57 -12.99 -41.06
CA SER A 9 33.90 -14.13 -41.70
C SER A 9 32.42 -13.76 -41.94
N CYS A 10 32.04 -13.28 -43.13
CA CYS A 10 31.43 -14.02 -44.25
C CYS A 10 30.04 -14.59 -43.90
N ILE A 11 28.93 -13.89 -44.17
CA ILE A 11 28.11 -13.84 -45.41
C ILE A 11 27.63 -15.22 -45.92
N SER A 12 26.31 -15.45 -45.86
CA SER A 12 25.56 -16.04 -46.99
C SER A 12 24.07 -15.70 -46.87
N GLY A 13 23.56 -14.97 -47.86
CA GLY A 13 22.15 -14.71 -48.06
C GLY A 13 21.62 -15.51 -49.25
N ALA A 14 20.35 -15.91 -49.19
CA ALA A 14 19.60 -16.36 -50.35
C ALA A 14 18.18 -15.79 -50.27
N LYS A 15 17.90 -14.80 -51.14
CA LYS A 15 16.54 -14.39 -51.53
C LYS A 15 16.04 -15.37 -52.58
N LEU A 16 14.77 -15.79 -52.52
CA LEU A 16 13.98 -16.19 -53.70
C LEU A 16 12.50 -16.31 -53.32
N PHE A 17 11.74 -15.22 -53.51
CA PHE A 17 10.29 -15.27 -53.70
C PHE A 17 10.02 -14.85 -55.14
N SER A 18 9.56 -15.80 -55.95
CA SER A 18 9.12 -15.59 -57.33
C SER A 18 7.59 -15.56 -57.38
N ALA A 19 7.06 -14.62 -58.15
CA ALA A 19 5.63 -14.38 -58.36
C ALA A 19 5.09 -15.10 -59.61
N ALA A 20 3.77 -15.00 -59.81
CA ALA A 20 2.92 -15.39 -60.95
C ALA A 20 2.26 -16.79 -60.81
N ALA A 21 1.00 -17.05 -61.19
CA ALA A 21 -0.16 -16.27 -61.63
C ALA A 21 -1.41 -17.20 -61.58
N ALA A 22 -2.62 -16.64 -61.58
CA ALA A 22 -3.92 -17.33 -61.54
C ALA A 22 -4.26 -18.12 -62.83
N PRO A 23 -5.32 -18.97 -62.81
CA PRO A 23 -6.54 -18.55 -63.53
C PRO A 23 -7.92 -18.99 -62.95
N GLN A 24 -8.86 -18.04 -63.05
CA GLN A 24 -10.27 -18.07 -63.50
C GLN A 24 -11.33 -19.11 -63.04
N ALA A 25 -12.31 -18.57 -62.31
CA ALA A 25 -13.75 -18.43 -62.62
C ALA A 25 -14.69 -19.65 -62.76
N THR A 26 -15.70 -19.70 -61.87
CA THR A 26 -17.12 -20.12 -62.01
C THR A 26 -17.72 -20.02 -60.59
N ARG A 27 -18.96 -19.63 -60.25
CA ARG A 27 -20.26 -19.51 -60.90
C ARG A 27 -21.15 -18.63 -59.97
N ARG A 28 -22.04 -17.82 -60.53
CA ARG A 28 -23.00 -16.94 -59.82
C ARG A 28 -23.89 -17.69 -58.82
N SER A 29 -24.14 -17.12 -57.62
CA SER A 29 -25.43 -17.21 -56.92
C SER A 29 -25.51 -16.29 -55.68
N GLY A 30 -26.60 -15.53 -55.60
CA GLY A 30 -27.28 -15.13 -54.35
C GLY A 30 -26.53 -14.28 -53.33
N VAL A 31 -26.73 -12.96 -53.38
CA VAL A 31 -26.59 -12.12 -52.18
C VAL A 31 -27.76 -12.42 -51.25
N GLN A 32 -27.49 -12.99 -50.08
CA GLN A 32 -28.42 -13.00 -48.95
C GLN A 32 -27.64 -12.58 -47.71
N ARG A 33 -27.83 -11.32 -47.29
CA ARG A 33 -27.28 -10.79 -46.04
C ARG A 33 -27.93 -11.54 -44.89
N ILE A 34 -27.19 -12.47 -44.30
CA ILE A 34 -27.53 -13.08 -43.01
C ILE A 34 -27.00 -12.11 -41.95
N SER A 35 -27.89 -11.25 -41.46
CA SER A 35 -27.66 -10.39 -40.31
C SER A 35 -27.49 -11.27 -39.07
N ALA A 36 -26.24 -11.61 -38.73
CA ALA A 36 -25.92 -12.26 -37.47
C ALA A 36 -26.21 -11.27 -36.33
N THR A 37 -27.42 -11.35 -35.79
CA THR A 37 -27.80 -10.65 -34.56
C THR A 37 -27.14 -11.41 -33.42
N ALA A 38 -26.05 -10.85 -32.89
CA ALA A 38 -25.41 -11.34 -31.68
C ALA A 38 -26.45 -11.41 -30.54
N PRO A 39 -26.41 -12.43 -29.66
CA PRO A 39 -27.34 -12.50 -28.54
C PRO A 39 -27.07 -11.30 -27.63
N LYS A 40 -28.07 -10.43 -27.54
CA LYS A 40 -28.11 -9.31 -26.60
C LYS A 40 -28.10 -9.92 -25.21
N GLN A 41 -26.92 -9.98 -24.58
CA GLN A 41 -26.82 -10.25 -23.15
C GLN A 41 -27.62 -9.15 -22.46
N THR A 42 -28.77 -9.52 -21.92
CA THR A 42 -29.55 -8.66 -21.04
C THR A 42 -28.70 -8.43 -19.80
N GLN A 43 -27.94 -7.34 -19.81
CA GLN A 43 -27.35 -6.81 -18.59
C GLN A 43 -28.51 -6.58 -17.62
N PRO A 44 -28.50 -7.15 -16.41
CA PRO A 44 -29.43 -6.72 -15.40
C PRO A 44 -29.20 -5.22 -15.20
N GLU A 45 -30.26 -4.48 -15.41
CA GLU A 45 -30.36 -3.04 -15.20
C GLU A 45 -29.81 -2.71 -13.81
N VAL A 46 -28.64 -2.04 -13.78
CA VAL A 46 -28.03 -1.55 -12.56
C VAL A 46 -28.93 -0.43 -12.06
N THR A 47 -29.92 -0.81 -11.26
CA THR A 47 -30.62 0.11 -10.38
C THR A 47 -29.54 0.75 -9.52
N ALA A 48 -29.44 2.08 -9.56
CA ALA A 48 -28.52 2.83 -8.69
C ALA A 48 -28.68 2.29 -7.25
N PRO A 49 -27.59 1.86 -6.59
CA PRO A 49 -27.70 1.32 -5.25
C PRO A 49 -28.22 2.41 -4.33
N ASN A 50 -29.34 2.12 -3.67
CA ASN A 50 -29.92 2.94 -2.63
C ASN A 50 -28.84 3.17 -1.55
N PRO A 51 -28.49 4.41 -1.18
CA PRO A 51 -27.33 4.69 -0.33
C PRO A 51 -27.41 4.18 1.11
N ASP A 52 -28.53 3.59 1.54
CA ASP A 52 -28.77 3.27 2.96
C ASP A 52 -28.77 1.78 3.30
N VAL A 53 -28.31 0.90 2.42
CA VAL A 53 -28.25 -0.55 2.70
C VAL A 53 -26.92 -1.12 2.25
N VAL A 54 -25.96 -1.20 3.18
CA VAL A 54 -24.75 -2.00 2.99
C VAL A 54 -25.18 -3.42 2.64
N PRO A 55 -24.76 -3.99 1.50
CA PRO A 55 -25.10 -5.37 1.17
C PRO A 55 -24.58 -6.29 2.29
N PRO A 56 -25.40 -7.24 2.75
CA PRO A 56 -25.13 -8.01 3.97
C PRO A 56 -23.76 -8.70 3.92
N ASN A 57 -23.35 -9.15 2.73
CA ASN A 57 -22.09 -9.84 2.50
C ASN A 57 -20.83 -9.02 2.89
N VAL A 58 -20.83 -7.70 2.69
CA VAL A 58 -19.65 -6.85 2.98
C VAL A 58 -19.59 -6.51 4.47
N LEU A 59 -20.75 -6.20 5.08
CA LEU A 59 -20.84 -5.90 6.50
C LEU A 59 -20.52 -7.13 7.37
N GLU A 60 -21.04 -8.30 7.00
CA GLU A 60 -20.74 -9.55 7.68
C GLU A 60 -19.25 -9.90 7.58
N TYR A 61 -18.65 -9.74 6.41
CA TYR A 61 -17.22 -9.93 6.23
C TYR A 61 -16.40 -8.94 7.06
N ALA A 62 -16.77 -7.66 7.09
CA ALA A 62 -16.10 -6.64 7.91
C ALA A 62 -16.15 -6.96 9.41
N LYS A 63 -17.25 -7.54 9.90
CA LYS A 63 -17.38 -7.97 11.31
C LYS A 63 -16.48 -9.14 11.67
N GLN A 64 -16.15 -9.99 10.70
CA GLN A 64 -15.27 -11.13 10.90
C GLN A 64 -13.79 -10.75 10.95
N MET A 65 -13.42 -9.57 10.43
CA MET A 65 -12.05 -9.06 10.46
C MET A 65 -11.52 -8.79 11.89
N PRO A 66 -10.19 -8.83 12.08
CA PRO A 66 -9.57 -8.34 13.32
C PRO A 66 -9.81 -6.83 13.52
N GLY A 67 -9.82 -6.38 14.78
CA GLY A 67 -9.96 -4.95 15.12
C GLY A 67 -11.38 -4.45 15.39
N VAL A 68 -12.37 -5.34 15.43
CA VAL A 68 -13.69 -5.04 15.99
C VAL A 68 -13.62 -5.29 17.50
N THR A 69 -13.26 -4.24 18.24
CA THR A 69 -13.10 -4.27 19.70
C THR A 69 -13.94 -3.17 20.35
N ALA A 70 -14.27 -3.32 21.64
CA ALA A 70 -14.89 -2.24 22.41
C ALA A 70 -14.05 -0.95 22.32
N PRO A 71 -14.63 0.27 22.31
CA PRO A 71 -16.03 0.61 22.62
C PRO A 71 -17.03 0.52 21.45
N PHE A 72 -16.61 0.10 20.25
CA PHE A 72 -17.48 0.08 19.05
C PHE A 72 -17.83 -1.36 18.62
N PRO A 73 -18.94 -1.95 19.12
CA PRO A 73 -19.31 -3.33 18.80
C PRO A 73 -19.79 -3.52 17.35
N ASN A 74 -20.25 -2.44 16.69
CA ASN A 74 -20.89 -2.48 15.36
C ASN A 74 -20.04 -1.86 14.25
N ILE A 75 -18.70 -1.84 14.40
CA ILE A 75 -17.75 -1.15 13.49
C ILE A 75 -17.96 0.37 13.54
N PHE A 76 -16.86 1.13 13.56
CA PHE A 76 -16.91 2.59 13.52
C PHE A 76 -16.82 3.06 12.07
N ASP A 77 -17.97 3.38 11.47
CA ASP A 77 -18.05 3.91 10.10
C ASP A 77 -19.14 5.00 9.98
N PRO A 78 -18.89 6.23 10.50
CA PRO A 78 -19.86 7.32 10.41
C PRO A 78 -19.99 7.92 9.00
N ALA A 79 -19.03 7.65 8.12
CA ALA A 79 -18.98 8.19 6.75
C ALA A 79 -19.50 7.17 5.70
N ASP A 80 -20.03 6.04 6.16
CA ASP A 80 -20.55 4.93 5.35
C ASP A 80 -19.59 4.51 4.21
N LEU A 81 -18.31 4.40 4.57
CA LEU A 81 -17.28 3.91 3.66
C LEU A 81 -17.57 2.47 3.24
N LEU A 82 -18.22 1.66 4.08
CA LEU A 82 -18.63 0.31 3.72
C LEU A 82 -19.64 0.28 2.57
N ALA A 83 -20.62 1.19 2.50
CA ALA A 83 -21.48 1.31 1.33
C ALA A 83 -20.69 1.74 0.08
N ARG A 84 -19.69 2.62 0.25
CA ARG A 84 -18.79 2.97 -0.86
C ARG A 84 -17.98 1.76 -1.35
N ALA A 85 -17.44 0.93 -0.45
CA ALA A 85 -16.76 -0.32 -0.85
C ALA A 85 -17.72 -1.26 -1.57
N ALA A 86 -18.96 -1.37 -1.09
CA ALA A 86 -20.01 -2.18 -1.69
C ALA A 86 -20.39 -1.74 -3.12
N SER A 87 -20.30 -0.43 -3.42
CA SER A 87 -20.56 0.10 -4.76
C SER A 87 -19.43 -0.17 -5.77
N SER A 88 -18.25 -0.59 -5.29
CA SER A 88 -17.09 -0.91 -6.14
C SER A 88 -17.33 -2.20 -6.94
N PRO A 89 -16.75 -2.34 -8.15
CA PRO A 89 -16.83 -3.59 -8.92
C PRO A 89 -16.38 -4.84 -8.16
N ARG A 90 -15.54 -4.68 -7.13
CA ARG A 90 -15.01 -5.76 -6.28
C ARG A 90 -15.04 -5.38 -4.79
N PRO A 91 -16.17 -5.57 -4.11
CA PRO A 91 -16.36 -5.05 -2.75
C PRO A 91 -15.37 -5.60 -1.70
N ILE A 92 -15.10 -6.91 -1.74
CA ILE A 92 -14.25 -7.58 -0.76
C ILE A 92 -12.77 -7.20 -0.95
N LYS A 93 -12.30 -7.13 -2.20
CA LYS A 93 -10.92 -6.70 -2.51
C LYS A 93 -10.69 -5.24 -2.10
N GLU A 94 -11.69 -4.39 -2.28
CA GLU A 94 -11.63 -2.99 -1.88
C GLU A 94 -11.52 -2.83 -0.36
N LEU A 95 -12.34 -3.57 0.41
CA LEU A 95 -12.25 -3.55 1.87
C LEU A 95 -10.89 -4.07 2.38
N ASN A 96 -10.37 -5.15 1.77
CA ASN A 96 -9.05 -5.68 2.09
C ASN A 96 -7.94 -4.68 1.77
N ARG A 97 -8.09 -3.89 0.70
CA ARG A 97 -7.17 -2.80 0.36
C ARG A 97 -7.15 -1.70 1.42
N TRP A 98 -8.30 -1.31 1.94
CA TRP A 98 -8.38 -0.32 3.02
C TRP A 98 -7.82 -0.86 4.32
N ARG A 99 -8.04 -2.16 4.62
CA ARG A 99 -7.44 -2.81 5.78
C ARG A 99 -5.91 -2.86 5.69
N GLU A 100 -5.37 -3.22 4.54
CA GLU A 100 -3.93 -3.19 4.27
C GLU A 100 -3.37 -1.77 4.45
N SER A 101 -4.11 -0.76 3.98
CA SER A 101 -3.73 0.64 4.15
C SER A 101 -3.73 1.03 5.64
N GLU A 102 -4.77 0.69 6.40
CA GLU A 102 -4.82 0.96 7.85
C GLU A 102 -3.65 0.29 8.60
N LEU A 103 -3.34 -0.96 8.29
CA LEU A 103 -2.25 -1.70 8.93
C LEU A 103 -0.88 -1.09 8.61
N THR A 104 -0.62 -0.74 7.35
CA THR A 104 0.64 -0.11 6.95
C THR A 104 0.82 1.27 7.61
N HIS A 105 -0.22 2.09 7.65
CA HIS A 105 -0.18 3.38 8.35
C HIS A 105 -0.01 3.20 9.86
N GLY A 106 -0.70 2.22 10.45
CA GLY A 106 -0.57 1.90 11.87
C GLY A 106 0.85 1.46 12.24
N ARG A 107 1.49 0.59 11.44
CA ARG A 107 2.88 0.14 11.67
C ARG A 107 3.87 1.30 11.57
N VAL A 108 3.76 2.13 10.54
CA VAL A 108 4.63 3.31 10.37
C VAL A 108 4.41 4.30 11.51
N ALA A 109 3.16 4.54 11.92
CA ALA A 109 2.83 5.43 13.03
C ALA A 109 3.35 4.92 14.37
N MET A 110 3.31 3.60 14.64
CA MET A 110 3.90 3.02 15.86
C MET A 110 5.41 3.31 15.91
N LEU A 111 6.14 3.06 14.82
CA LEU A 111 7.57 3.36 14.74
C LEU A 111 7.85 4.85 14.86
N ALA A 112 7.06 5.69 14.21
CA ALA A 112 7.20 7.14 14.28
C ALA A 112 6.96 7.66 15.71
N SER A 113 5.94 7.15 16.41
CA SER A 113 5.62 7.60 17.78
C SER A 113 6.72 7.28 18.77
N LEU A 114 7.33 6.10 18.64
CA LEU A 114 8.51 5.73 19.39
C LEU A 114 9.71 6.60 19.00
N GLY A 115 9.88 6.87 17.70
CA GLY A 115 10.93 7.73 17.17
C GLY A 115 10.90 9.14 17.76
N PHE A 116 9.73 9.79 17.79
CA PHE A 116 9.55 11.11 18.41
C PHE A 116 9.96 11.09 19.89
N ILE A 117 9.46 10.12 20.67
CA ILE A 117 9.79 10.00 22.09
C ILE A 117 11.29 9.80 22.31
N VAL A 118 11.90 8.91 21.52
CA VAL A 118 13.33 8.60 21.61
C VAL A 118 14.18 9.81 21.20
N GLN A 119 13.77 10.56 20.18
CA GLN A 119 14.51 11.74 19.71
C GLN A 119 14.50 12.87 20.75
N GLU A 120 13.36 13.14 21.39
CA GLU A 120 13.28 14.17 22.44
C GLU A 120 13.96 13.74 23.74
N GLN A 121 13.89 12.46 24.12
CA GLN A 121 14.50 12.00 25.37
C GLN A 121 16.02 11.80 25.25
N LEU A 122 16.50 11.42 24.06
CA LEU A 122 17.91 11.09 23.84
C LEU A 122 18.76 12.26 23.32
N GLN A 123 18.17 13.42 23.04
CA GLN A 123 18.95 14.61 22.68
C GLN A 123 19.96 15.03 23.78
N ASP A 124 19.67 14.70 25.04
CA ASP A 124 20.54 15.02 26.18
C ASP A 124 21.68 14.00 26.42
N TYR A 125 21.62 12.81 25.81
CA TYR A 125 22.59 11.74 26.06
C TYR A 125 23.72 11.76 25.03
N SER A 126 24.97 11.90 25.52
CA SER A 126 26.17 12.03 24.67
C SER A 126 26.45 10.84 23.73
N LEU A 127 25.87 9.67 24.01
CA LEU A 127 26.04 8.46 23.19
C LEU A 127 25.09 8.41 21.97
N PHE A 128 24.00 9.19 21.99
CA PHE A 128 23.02 9.31 20.92
C PHE A 128 23.20 10.63 20.14
N TYR A 129 24.45 11.11 20.08
CA TYR A 129 24.91 12.21 19.23
C TYR A 129 24.83 11.81 17.74
N ASN A 130 23.61 11.59 17.23
CA ASN A 130 23.39 11.12 15.85
C ASN A 130 23.85 12.13 14.78
N PHE A 131 24.16 13.38 15.15
CA PHE A 131 24.66 14.43 14.25
C PHE A 131 25.48 15.49 15.02
N ASP A 132 26.52 15.08 15.74
CA ASP A 132 27.49 16.01 16.36
C ASP A 132 26.90 16.97 17.43
N GLY A 133 25.73 16.64 17.99
CA GLY A 133 25.06 17.43 19.05
C GLY A 133 24.53 18.77 18.59
N GLN A 134 24.48 19.00 17.28
CA GLN A 134 24.03 20.27 16.72
C GLN A 134 22.58 20.24 16.25
N ILE A 135 21.87 19.13 16.43
CA ILE A 135 20.43 19.05 16.23
C ILE A 135 19.75 19.25 17.57
N THR A 136 19.10 20.40 17.73
CA THR A 136 18.45 20.79 18.97
C THR A 136 17.07 21.40 18.68
N GLY A 137 16.16 21.21 19.64
CA GLY A 137 14.81 21.79 19.61
C GLY A 137 13.72 20.77 19.27
N PRO A 138 12.52 21.24 18.88
CA PRO A 138 11.38 20.37 18.63
C PRO A 138 11.66 19.38 17.49
N ALA A 139 11.20 18.13 17.68
CA ALA A 139 11.46 17.03 16.76
C ALA A 139 10.97 17.30 15.34
N ILE A 140 9.93 18.12 15.17
CA ILE A 140 9.41 18.54 13.86
C ILE A 140 10.43 19.30 13.00
N TYR A 141 11.35 20.05 13.62
CA TYR A 141 12.35 20.84 12.92
C TYR A 141 13.65 20.07 12.64
N HIS A 142 13.79 18.88 13.22
CA HIS A 142 14.98 18.04 13.04
C HIS A 142 15.16 17.62 11.57
N PHE A 143 14.06 17.45 10.83
CA PHE A 143 14.09 17.13 9.41
C PHE A 143 14.84 18.19 8.59
N GLN A 144 14.51 19.47 8.77
CA GLN A 144 15.11 20.59 8.03
C GLN A 144 16.57 20.79 8.44
N GLN A 145 16.90 20.54 9.72
CA GLN A 145 18.27 20.65 10.21
C GLN A 145 19.19 19.57 9.62
N VAL A 146 18.67 18.37 9.36
CA VAL A 146 19.42 17.30 8.66
C VAL A 146 19.63 17.68 7.19
N GLU A 147 18.59 18.14 6.50
CA GLU A 147 18.67 18.52 5.08
C GLU A 147 19.63 19.70 4.83
N ALA A 148 19.56 20.73 5.66
CA ALA A 148 20.43 21.92 5.55
C ALA A 148 21.93 21.59 5.70
N ARG A 149 22.28 20.43 6.26
CA ARG A 149 23.67 19.98 6.46
C ARG A 149 24.21 19.13 5.31
N GLY A 150 23.49 19.05 4.19
CA GLY A 150 23.96 18.37 2.98
C GLY A 150 23.80 16.85 3.06
N ALA A 151 22.70 16.40 3.65
CA ALA A 151 22.51 15.00 3.97
C ALA A 151 22.30 14.14 2.72
N VAL A 152 23.37 13.43 2.34
CA VAL A 152 23.35 12.18 1.54
C VAL A 152 22.62 11.04 2.28
N PHE A 153 21.80 11.37 3.26
CA PHE A 153 21.01 10.44 4.07
C PHE A 153 19.75 10.02 3.34
N TRP A 154 19.13 10.95 2.59
CA TRP A 154 17.83 10.75 1.98
C TRP A 154 17.88 9.78 0.79
N GLU A 155 18.92 9.83 -0.03
CA GLU A 155 19.02 9.01 -1.23
C GLU A 155 19.19 7.51 -0.90
N PRO A 156 20.11 7.11 0.00
CA PRO A 156 20.19 5.72 0.43
C PRO A 156 18.95 5.26 1.19
N LEU A 157 18.36 6.12 2.03
CA LEU A 157 17.13 5.81 2.76
C LEU A 157 15.97 5.54 1.80
N LEU A 158 15.74 6.45 0.84
CA LEU A 158 14.69 6.30 -0.16
C LEU A 158 14.93 5.08 -1.05
N PHE A 159 16.19 4.77 -1.38
CA PHE A 159 16.52 3.56 -2.13
C PHE A 159 16.17 2.28 -1.34
N VAL A 160 16.51 2.22 -0.05
CA VAL A 160 16.15 1.07 0.80
C VAL A 160 14.64 0.95 0.95
N ILE A 161 13.94 2.07 1.19
CA ILE A 161 12.47 2.10 1.23
C ILE A 161 11.89 1.59 -0.09
N ALA A 162 12.43 2.05 -1.23
CA ALA A 162 11.97 1.60 -2.54
C ALA A 162 12.14 0.08 -2.74
N LEU A 163 13.24 -0.52 -2.27
CA LEU A 163 13.43 -1.96 -2.31
C LEU A 163 12.44 -2.71 -1.41
N CYS A 164 12.23 -2.24 -0.17
CA CYS A 164 11.27 -2.82 0.76
C CYS A 164 9.84 -2.73 0.21
N GLU A 165 9.48 -1.60 -0.39
CA GLU A 165 8.16 -1.42 -0.98
C GLU A 165 7.97 -2.21 -2.28
N ALA A 166 9.01 -2.34 -3.10
CA ALA A 166 8.97 -3.22 -4.26
C ALA A 166 8.72 -4.68 -3.84
N TYR A 167 9.36 -5.13 -2.75
CA TYR A 167 9.12 -6.47 -2.20
C TYR A 167 7.66 -6.63 -1.71
N ARG A 168 7.14 -5.67 -0.96
CA ARG A 168 5.74 -5.69 -0.50
C ARG A 168 4.75 -5.70 -1.65
N VAL A 169 4.97 -4.88 -2.68
CA VAL A 169 4.14 -4.85 -3.90
C VAL A 169 4.19 -6.19 -4.62
N GLY A 170 5.37 -6.81 -4.74
CA GLY A 170 5.52 -8.13 -5.35
C GLY A 170 4.77 -9.26 -4.61
N LEU A 171 4.65 -9.17 -3.30
CA LEU A 171 3.93 -10.16 -2.47
C LEU A 171 2.41 -9.97 -2.53
N GLY A 172 1.91 -8.76 -2.28
CA GLY A 172 0.50 -8.52 -2.00
C GLY A 172 -0.34 -7.98 -3.16
N TRP A 173 0.28 -7.35 -4.16
CA TRP A 173 -0.45 -6.61 -5.20
C TRP A 173 -0.51 -7.38 -6.52
N ALA A 174 -1.65 -7.27 -7.20
CA ALA A 174 -1.85 -7.85 -8.51
C ALA A 174 -0.93 -7.18 -9.54
N THR A 175 -0.39 -7.98 -10.47
CA THR A 175 0.53 -7.47 -11.48
C THR A 175 -0.15 -6.47 -12.42
N PRO A 176 0.54 -5.43 -12.90
CA PRO A 176 -0.06 -4.38 -13.74
C PRO A 176 -0.57 -4.83 -15.12
N ARG A 177 -0.43 -6.11 -15.45
CA ARG A 177 -0.75 -6.68 -16.76
C ARG A 177 -2.08 -7.44 -16.78
N SER A 178 -2.69 -7.70 -15.63
CA SER A 178 -4.00 -8.34 -15.52
C SER A 178 -5.12 -7.29 -15.45
N GLU A 179 -6.37 -7.73 -15.60
CA GLU A 179 -7.60 -6.93 -15.40
C GLU A 179 -7.78 -6.43 -13.95
N ASP A 180 -6.79 -6.67 -13.08
CA ASP A 180 -6.83 -6.51 -11.63
C ASP A 180 -5.86 -5.42 -11.15
N PHE A 181 -5.64 -4.39 -11.98
CA PHE A 181 -4.80 -3.25 -11.64
C PHE A 181 -5.24 -2.58 -10.32
N MET A 182 -4.29 -2.32 -9.41
CA MET A 182 -4.51 -1.70 -8.09
C MET A 182 -5.41 -2.49 -7.12
N THR A 183 -5.47 -3.81 -7.28
CA THR A 183 -6.15 -4.70 -6.32
C THR A 183 -5.17 -5.67 -5.65
N LEU A 184 -5.53 -6.13 -4.46
CA LEU A 184 -4.78 -7.18 -3.75
C LEU A 184 -4.95 -8.52 -4.47
N ARG A 185 -3.94 -9.38 -4.36
CA ARG A 185 -3.99 -10.76 -4.84
C ARG A 185 -5.00 -11.56 -4.03
N ASP A 186 -5.65 -12.53 -4.68
CA ASP A 186 -6.66 -13.38 -4.04
C ASP A 186 -6.08 -14.27 -2.93
N ASP A 187 -4.80 -14.67 -3.05
CA ASP A 187 -4.09 -15.51 -2.09
C ASP A 187 -3.42 -14.73 -0.95
N TYR A 188 -3.57 -13.41 -0.90
CA TYR A 188 -2.89 -12.54 0.06
C TYR A 188 -3.80 -12.13 1.22
N GLU A 189 -3.38 -12.44 2.45
CA GLU A 189 -4.02 -11.93 3.67
C GLU A 189 -3.47 -10.53 4.00
N PRO A 190 -4.33 -9.51 4.21
CA PRO A 190 -3.89 -8.17 4.57
C PRO A 190 -2.94 -8.16 5.79
N GLY A 191 -1.82 -7.47 5.67
CA GLY A 191 -0.78 -7.33 6.69
C GLY A 191 0.23 -8.49 6.76
N ASN A 192 0.03 -9.57 6.01
CA ASN A 192 0.91 -10.74 6.03
C ASN A 192 2.05 -10.62 5.03
N LEU A 193 3.22 -10.15 5.48
CA LEU A 193 4.42 -10.03 4.67
C LEU A 193 5.29 -11.31 4.65
N GLY A 194 4.83 -12.40 5.27
CA GLY A 194 5.64 -13.62 5.44
C GLY A 194 6.86 -13.45 6.35
N PHE A 195 6.87 -12.38 7.17
CA PHE A 195 7.97 -12.04 8.07
C PHE A 195 7.63 -12.44 9.51
N ASP A 196 8.01 -13.67 9.89
CA ASP A 196 7.98 -14.14 11.29
C ASP A 196 9.23 -14.99 11.60
N PRO A 197 10.40 -14.35 11.79
CA PRO A 197 11.65 -15.07 12.07
C PRO A 197 11.70 -15.71 13.46
N LEU A 198 10.85 -15.24 14.39
CA LEU A 198 10.83 -15.70 15.78
C LEU A 198 9.70 -16.71 16.07
N GLY A 199 8.84 -16.99 15.09
CA GLY A 199 7.72 -17.93 15.24
C GLY A 199 6.73 -17.50 16.32
N LEU A 200 6.59 -16.19 16.55
CA LEU A 200 5.74 -15.66 17.62
C LEU A 200 4.27 -15.66 17.24
N LEU A 201 3.95 -15.88 15.97
CA LEU A 201 2.58 -15.97 15.50
C LEU A 201 1.93 -17.29 15.96
N PRO A 202 0.87 -17.26 16.77
CA PRO A 202 0.20 -18.47 17.21
C PRO A 202 -0.41 -19.24 16.02
N SER A 203 -0.36 -20.57 16.10
CA SER A 203 -0.98 -21.44 15.10
C SER A 203 -2.52 -21.43 15.20
N ASP A 204 -3.08 -21.18 16.39
CA ASP A 204 -4.52 -21.10 16.61
C ASP A 204 -5.14 -19.85 15.96
N PRO A 205 -6.16 -19.98 15.08
CA PRO A 205 -6.80 -18.83 14.43
C PRO A 205 -7.37 -17.79 15.40
N LYS A 206 -7.83 -18.20 16.59
CA LYS A 206 -8.41 -17.29 17.58
C LYS A 206 -7.34 -16.43 18.24
N GLU A 207 -6.24 -17.04 18.68
CA GLU A 207 -5.09 -16.33 19.26
C GLU A 207 -4.42 -15.41 18.22
N ARG A 208 -4.33 -15.85 16.96
CA ARG A 208 -3.85 -15.02 15.85
C ARG A 208 -4.70 -13.76 15.68
N LYS A 209 -6.04 -13.92 15.68
CA LYS A 209 -6.97 -12.78 15.57
C LYS A 209 -6.86 -11.82 16.76
N ASP A 210 -6.63 -12.34 17.97
CA ASP A 210 -6.41 -11.51 19.15
C ASP A 210 -5.12 -10.68 19.04
N MET A 211 -4.01 -11.30 18.60
CA MET A 211 -2.75 -10.60 18.36
C MET A 211 -2.87 -9.53 17.27
N GLN A 212 -3.52 -9.85 16.14
CA GLN A 212 -3.81 -8.87 15.08
C GLN A 212 -4.69 -7.71 15.61
N SER A 213 -5.64 -7.99 16.48
CA SER A 213 -6.50 -6.95 17.08
C SER A 213 -5.72 -6.04 18.03
N LYS A 214 -4.76 -6.59 18.79
CA LYS A 214 -3.84 -5.82 19.64
C LYS A 214 -2.93 -4.91 18.81
N GLU A 215 -2.33 -5.46 17.75
CA GLU A 215 -1.52 -4.68 16.79
C GLU A 215 -2.32 -3.49 16.25
N LEU A 216 -3.53 -3.76 15.74
CA LEU A 216 -4.36 -2.72 15.14
C LEU A 216 -4.77 -1.64 16.13
N ASN A 217 -5.13 -2.01 17.36
CA ASN A 217 -5.52 -1.04 18.38
C ASN A 217 -4.35 -0.14 18.79
N ASN A 218 -3.15 -0.70 18.93
CA ASN A 218 -1.94 0.10 19.15
C ASN A 218 -1.60 0.97 17.94
N GLY A 219 -1.78 0.46 16.71
CA GLY A 219 -1.61 1.22 15.48
C GLY A 219 -2.54 2.42 15.38
N ARG A 220 -3.82 2.25 15.69
CA ARG A 220 -4.82 3.35 15.72
C ARG A 220 -4.47 4.41 16.76
N LEU A 221 -4.06 3.98 17.96
CA LEU A 221 -3.60 4.89 19.01
C LEU A 221 -2.37 5.67 18.54
N ALA A 222 -1.40 5.00 17.92
CA ALA A 222 -0.18 5.64 17.43
C ALA A 222 -0.44 6.65 16.30
N MET A 223 -1.37 6.36 15.38
CA MET A 223 -1.77 7.31 14.33
C MET A 223 -2.32 8.61 14.92
N ILE A 224 -3.15 8.52 15.97
CA ILE A 224 -3.69 9.68 16.68
C ILE A 224 -2.57 10.39 17.46
N ALA A 225 -1.68 9.63 18.11
CA ALA A 225 -0.57 10.19 18.88
C ALA A 225 0.37 11.03 18.02
N ILE A 226 0.77 10.54 16.85
CA ILE A 226 1.63 11.32 15.93
C ILE A 226 0.95 12.59 15.44
N ALA A 227 -0.34 12.52 15.07
CA ALA A 227 -1.08 13.71 14.68
C ALA A 227 -1.13 14.74 15.83
N ALA A 228 -1.29 14.28 17.07
CA ALA A 228 -1.30 15.14 18.25
C ALA A 228 0.10 15.72 18.56
N PHE A 229 1.17 14.93 18.44
CA PHE A 229 2.55 15.37 18.64
C PHE A 229 2.91 16.49 17.66
N VAL A 230 2.67 16.28 16.37
CA VAL A 230 2.90 17.28 15.33
C VAL A 230 2.07 18.54 15.58
N ALA A 231 0.79 18.41 15.92
CA ALA A 231 -0.06 19.56 16.20
C ALA A 231 0.37 20.33 17.46
N GLN A 232 0.80 19.63 18.51
CA GLN A 232 1.28 20.25 19.75
C GLN A 232 2.56 21.02 19.51
N GLU A 233 3.58 20.40 18.91
CA GLU A 233 4.87 21.06 18.63
C GLU A 233 4.70 22.29 17.72
N LEU A 234 3.79 22.24 16.74
CA LEU A 234 3.51 23.39 15.88
C LEU A 234 2.87 24.58 16.62
N VAL A 235 2.06 24.30 17.64
CA VAL A 235 1.34 25.34 18.40
C VAL A 235 2.19 25.87 19.56
N SER A 236 2.86 24.97 20.30
CA SER A 236 3.70 25.34 21.45
C SER A 236 5.06 25.89 21.02
N GLY A 237 5.63 25.40 19.92
CA GLY A 237 7.03 25.64 19.57
C GLY A 237 8.02 25.01 20.54
N GLU A 238 7.55 24.10 21.40
CA GLU A 238 8.31 23.44 22.46
C GLU A 238 8.16 21.92 22.33
N GLU A 239 9.16 21.19 22.82
CA GLU A 239 9.17 19.73 22.88
C GLU A 239 7.98 19.17 23.67
N ILE A 240 7.52 17.98 23.28
CA ILE A 240 6.34 17.33 23.84
C ILE A 240 6.52 17.10 25.34
N PHE A 241 7.70 16.64 25.77
CA PHE A 241 7.97 16.42 27.20
C PHE A 241 8.02 17.72 28.01
N VAL A 242 8.60 18.79 27.47
CA VAL A 242 8.63 20.10 28.15
C VAL A 242 7.21 20.63 28.35
N HIS A 243 6.37 20.53 27.31
CA HIS A 243 4.96 20.90 27.40
C HIS A 243 4.19 20.02 28.40
N LEU A 244 4.47 18.71 28.44
CA LEU A 244 3.86 17.78 29.38
C LEU A 244 4.24 18.11 30.83
N PHE A 245 5.53 18.35 31.13
CA PHE A 245 5.98 18.70 32.48
C PHE A 245 5.38 20.03 32.96
N LYS A 246 5.37 21.05 32.10
CA LYS A 246 4.72 22.33 32.39
C LYS A 246 3.23 22.16 32.72
N ARG A 247 2.53 21.27 32.00
CA ARG A 247 1.10 21.00 32.24
C ARG A 247 0.86 20.19 33.52
N LEU A 248 1.79 19.30 33.87
CA LEU A 248 1.73 18.51 35.10
C LEU A 248 2.24 19.27 36.33
N GLY A 249 2.80 20.47 36.15
CA GLY A 249 3.34 21.30 37.23
C GLY A 249 4.59 20.72 37.88
N LEU A 250 5.36 19.93 37.12
CA LEU A 250 6.62 19.30 37.52
C LEU A 250 7.83 20.11 37.04
#